data_AF-A0A1J0GEA3-F1
#
_entry.id   AF-A0A1J0GEA3-F1
#
_cell.length_a   1.000
_cell.length_b   1.000
_cell.length_c   1.000
_cell.angle_alpha   90.00
_cell.angle_beta   90.00
_cell.angle_gamma   90.00
#
_symmetry.space_group_name_H-M   'P 1'
#
loop_
_entity.id
_entity.type
_entity.pdbx_description
1 polymer ?
#
loop_
_entity_poly.entity_id
_entity_poly.type
_entity_poly.pdbx_seq_one_letter_code
_entity_poly.pdbx_strand_id
1 'polypeptide(L)'
;MKEDNTAENKFPCTVCSLCCRQIGNIPQLTAFDNGYGICTFLINNLCSIYDTRPEICQVDKMYKNLFTYMDKDTFYWKNLKICKLIQTKHGIPIEQHVILHTK
;
A
#
# COMPACT_ATOMS: atom_id res chain seq x y z
N MET A 1 -4.14 32.32 13.59
CA MET A 1 -2.87 31.69 13.18
C MET A 1 -3.20 30.56 12.24
N LYS A 2 -2.45 30.48 11.15
CA LYS A 2 -2.85 29.93 9.84
C LYS A 2 -3.31 28.48 9.93
N GLU A 3 -4.45 28.20 9.30
CA GLU A 3 -4.90 26.85 8.98
C GLU A 3 -3.80 26.17 8.17
N ASP A 4 -3.19 25.15 8.78
CA ASP A 4 -2.19 24.31 8.14
C ASP A 4 -2.93 23.33 7.22
N ASN A 5 -3.38 23.84 6.07
CA ASN A 5 -3.90 23.04 4.97
C ASN A 5 -2.72 22.52 4.14
N THR A 6 -1.90 21.67 4.75
CA THR A 6 -0.94 20.84 4.03
C THR A 6 -1.51 19.42 4.00
N ALA A 7 -2.51 19.21 3.14
CA ALA A 7 -2.81 17.87 2.63
C ALA A 7 -1.59 17.39 1.85
N GLU A 8 -0.58 16.90 2.57
CA GLU A 8 0.53 16.16 2.00
C GLU A 8 -0.11 15.05 1.17
N ASN A 9 0.12 15.01 -0.14
CA ASN A 9 -0.38 13.95 -1.02
C ASN A 9 0.13 12.60 -0.50
N LYS A 10 -0.64 11.97 0.39
CA LYS A 10 -0.41 10.63 0.94
C LYS A 10 -0.81 9.62 -0.12
N PHE A 11 -0.17 8.45 -0.10
CA PHE A 11 -0.55 7.38 -1.00
C PHE A 11 -2.03 7.00 -0.78
N PRO A 12 -2.89 7.01 -1.83
CA PRO A 12 -4.33 6.86 -1.67
C PRO A 12 -4.73 5.38 -1.56
N CYS A 13 -4.35 4.75 -0.45
CA CYS A 13 -4.70 3.37 -0.16
C CYS A 13 -6.21 3.21 0.11
N THR A 14 -6.86 2.22 -0.51
CA THR A 14 -8.27 1.86 -0.29
C THR A 14 -8.50 0.95 0.92
N VAL A 15 -7.43 0.60 1.65
CA VAL A 15 -7.47 -0.29 2.83
C VAL A 15 -8.12 -1.66 2.53
N CYS A 16 -8.05 -2.13 1.28
CA CYS A 16 -8.69 -3.38 0.83
C CYS A 16 -8.04 -4.68 1.32
N SER A 17 -7.03 -4.62 2.21
CA SER A 17 -6.26 -5.77 2.75
C SER A 17 -5.43 -6.60 1.76
N LEU A 18 -5.56 -6.39 0.46
CA LEU A 18 -4.96 -7.28 -0.54
C LEU A 18 -3.42 -7.34 -0.49
N CYS A 19 -2.74 -6.23 -0.18
CA CYS A 19 -1.28 -6.27 0.01
C CYS A 19 -0.87 -7.19 1.18
N CYS A 20 -1.62 -7.18 2.29
CA CYS A 20 -1.41 -8.07 3.42
C CYS A 20 -1.72 -9.54 3.08
N ARG A 21 -2.60 -9.79 2.09
CA ARG A 21 -2.97 -11.14 1.62
C ARG A 21 -2.05 -11.67 0.52
N GLN A 22 -1.01 -10.91 0.14
CA GLN A 22 -0.09 -11.24 -0.95
C GLN A 22 1.38 -11.14 -0.51
N ILE A 23 1.65 -11.12 0.80
CA ILE A 23 3.02 -10.95 1.31
C ILE A 23 3.91 -12.15 1.00
N GLY A 24 3.34 -13.32 0.69
CA GLY A 24 4.11 -14.48 0.22
C GLY A 24 4.92 -14.22 -1.06
N ASN A 25 4.61 -13.15 -1.80
CA ASN A 25 5.39 -12.73 -2.98
C ASN A 25 6.55 -11.76 -2.62
N ILE A 26 6.76 -11.46 -1.34
CA ILE A 26 7.69 -10.43 -0.86
C ILE A 26 8.66 -11.09 0.13
N PRO A 27 9.85 -11.54 -0.31
CA PRO A 27 10.80 -12.27 0.55
C PRO A 27 11.16 -11.54 1.85
N GLN A 28 11.21 -10.20 1.82
CA GLN A 28 11.50 -9.35 2.98
C GLN A 28 10.42 -9.40 4.06
N LEU A 29 9.23 -9.93 3.74
CA LEU A 29 8.10 -10.06 4.66
C LEU A 29 7.88 -11.50 5.16
N THR A 30 8.80 -12.44 4.89
CA THR A 30 8.69 -13.84 5.31
C THR A 30 8.41 -14.00 6.82
N ALA A 31 9.00 -13.15 7.67
CA ALA A 31 8.78 -13.18 9.12
C ALA A 31 7.33 -12.82 9.55
N PHE A 32 6.54 -12.24 8.64
CA PHE A 32 5.14 -11.87 8.86
C PHE A 32 4.16 -12.86 8.24
N ASP A 33 4.63 -13.88 7.52
CA ASP A 33 3.79 -14.88 6.87
C ASP A 33 3.20 -15.86 7.89
N ASN A 34 1.89 -16.10 7.79
CA ASN A 34 1.18 -17.10 8.59
C ASN A 34 1.29 -18.54 8.03
N GLY A 35 2.09 -18.73 6.98
CA GLY A 35 2.29 -20.01 6.29
C GLY A 35 1.44 -20.16 5.02
N TYR A 36 0.58 -19.18 4.71
CA TYR A 36 -0.28 -19.17 3.52
C TYR A 36 -0.07 -17.94 2.62
N GLY A 37 1.02 -17.19 2.81
CA GLY A 37 1.30 -15.95 2.10
C GLY A 37 0.49 -14.76 2.61
N ILE A 38 -0.12 -14.87 3.78
CA ILE A 38 -0.97 -13.83 4.41
C ILE A 38 -0.30 -13.34 5.69
N CYS A 39 -0.31 -12.02 5.89
CA CYS A 39 0.25 -11.38 7.06
C CYS A 39 -0.45 -11.82 8.35
N THR A 40 0.32 -12.28 9.34
CA THR A 40 -0.16 -12.67 10.69
C THR A 40 -0.87 -11.54 11.42
N PHE A 41 -0.55 -10.29 11.11
CA PHE A 41 -1.19 -9.10 11.68
C PHE A 41 -2.50 -8.69 10.99
N LEU A 42 -2.97 -9.41 9.97
CA LEU A 42 -4.24 -9.14 9.31
C LEU A 42 -5.42 -9.71 10.12
N ILE A 43 -6.19 -8.84 10.78
CA ILE A 43 -7.33 -9.19 11.63
C ILE A 43 -8.56 -8.47 11.09
N ASN A 44 -9.66 -9.19 10.81
CA ASN A 44 -10.91 -8.62 10.29
C ASN A 44 -10.71 -7.70 9.07
N ASN A 45 -9.85 -8.09 8.13
CA ASN A 45 -9.45 -7.29 6.94
C ASN A 45 -8.66 -6.01 7.24
N LEU A 46 -8.24 -5.77 8.48
CA LEU A 46 -7.43 -4.62 8.87
C LEU A 46 -6.08 -5.06 9.41
N CYS A 47 -5.03 -4.30 9.11
CA CYS A 47 -3.72 -4.55 9.71
C CYS A 47 -3.76 -4.06 11.16
N SER A 48 -3.57 -4.95 12.13
CA SER A 48 -3.57 -4.63 13.57
C SER A 48 -2.41 -3.72 14.00
N ILE A 49 -1.39 -3.57 13.17
CA ILE A 49 -0.24 -2.68 13.37
C ILE A 49 -0.18 -1.56 12.32
N TYR A 50 -1.33 -1.10 11.81
CA TYR A 50 -1.41 -0.21 10.62
C TYR A 50 -0.46 1.00 10.69
N ASP A 51 -0.37 1.70 11.82
CA ASP A 51 0.47 2.89 11.95
C ASP A 51 1.96 2.58 12.17
N THR A 52 2.26 1.39 12.69
CA THR A 52 3.63 0.91 12.99
C THR A 52 4.09 -0.19 12.04
N ARG A 53 3.41 -0.33 10.90
CA ARG A 53 3.74 -1.31 9.86
C ARG A 53 5.22 -1.24 9.47
N PRO A 54 5.83 -2.36 9.05
CA PRO A 54 7.17 -2.33 8.47
C PRO A 54 7.27 -1.32 7.33
N GLU A 55 8.45 -0.73 7.13
CA GLU A 55 8.66 0.33 6.13
C GLU A 55 8.21 -0.09 4.73
N ILE A 56 8.52 -1.33 4.31
CA ILE A 56 8.07 -1.90 3.03
C ILE A 56 6.55 -1.89 2.83
N CYS A 57 5.77 -1.85 3.91
CA CYS A 57 4.31 -1.76 3.88
C CYS A 57 3.79 -0.30 3.95
N GLN A 58 4.68 0.69 4.05
CA GLN A 58 4.38 2.12 4.13
C GLN A 58 4.92 2.86 2.89
N VAL A 59 4.09 3.00 1.86
CA VAL A 59 4.49 3.58 0.56
C VAL A 59 5.13 4.97 0.70
N ASP A 60 4.53 5.86 1.51
CA ASP A 60 5.05 7.20 1.74
C ASP A 60 6.45 7.18 2.38
N LYS A 61 6.69 6.25 3.31
CA LYS A 61 7.96 6.11 4.02
C LYS A 61 9.03 5.50 3.10
N MET A 62 8.68 4.48 2.32
CA MET A 62 9.54 3.93 1.27
C MET A 62 10.01 5.02 0.32
N TYR A 63 9.10 5.89 -0.13
CA TYR A 63 9.47 7.02 -0.99
C TYR A 63 10.52 7.91 -0.33
N LYS A 64 10.21 8.41 0.88
CA LYS A 64 11.05 9.36 1.62
C LYS A 64 12.45 8.81 1.92
N ASN A 65 12.56 7.51 2.18
CA ASN A 65 13.82 6.93 2.67
C ASN A 65 14.65 6.24 1.58
N LEU A 66 14.01 5.67 0.55
CA LEU A 66 14.68 4.79 -0.41
C LEU A 66 14.50 5.19 -1.88
N PHE A 67 13.45 5.93 -2.25
CA PHE A 67 13.11 6.21 -3.65
C PHE A 67 13.08 7.69 -4.01
N THR A 68 13.79 8.54 -3.25
CA THR A 68 13.89 9.99 -3.51
C THR A 68 14.60 10.34 -4.81
N TYR A 69 15.30 9.38 -5.44
CA TYR A 69 15.87 9.53 -6.78
C TYR A 69 14.81 9.48 -7.91
N MET A 70 13.55 9.19 -7.58
CA MET A 70 12.42 9.18 -8.49
C MET A 70 11.43 10.29 -8.11
N ASP A 71 10.71 10.82 -9.09
CA ASP A 71 9.56 11.68 -8.85
C ASP A 71 8.47 10.95 -8.03
N LYS A 72 7.88 11.65 -7.06
CA LYS A 72 6.91 11.09 -6.10
C LYS A 72 5.66 10.58 -6.82
N ASP A 73 5.15 11.34 -7.78
CA ASP A 73 3.95 10.97 -8.54
C ASP A 73 4.21 9.74 -9.40
N THR A 74 5.41 9.66 -10.00
CA THR A 74 5.88 8.47 -10.70
C THR A 74 5.95 7.24 -9.79
N PHE A 75 6.49 7.39 -8.58
CA PHE A 75 6.58 6.31 -7.61
C PHE A 75 5.18 5.85 -7.16
N TYR A 76 4.27 6.78 -6.87
CA TYR A 76 2.89 6.48 -6.49
C TYR A 76 2.14 5.79 -7.63
N TRP A 77 2.25 6.31 -8.86
CA TRP A 77 1.60 5.71 -10.01
C TRP A 77 2.03 4.26 -10.25
N LYS A 78 3.32 3.95 -10.07
CA LYS A 78 3.83 2.56 -10.14
C LYS A 78 3.22 1.66 -9.06
N ASN A 79 3.12 2.15 -7.82
CA ASN A 79 2.48 1.40 -6.73
C ASN A 79 0.96 1.22 -6.97
N LEU A 80 0.27 2.27 -7.42
CA LEU A 80 -1.17 2.23 -7.74
C LEU A 80 -1.48 1.25 -8.88
N LYS A 81 -0.59 1.12 -9.87
CA LYS A 81 -0.73 0.11 -10.93
C LYS A 81 -0.76 -1.31 -10.37
N ILE A 82 0.13 -1.62 -9.45
CA ILE A 82 0.14 -2.93 -8.78
C ILE A 82 -1.10 -3.10 -7.91
N CYS A 83 -1.49 -2.07 -7.13
CA CYS A 83 -2.73 -2.11 -6.36
C CYS A 83 -3.95 -2.44 -7.23
N LYS A 84 -4.14 -1.73 -8.35
CA LYS A 84 -5.26 -1.98 -9.26
C LYS A 84 -5.21 -3.36 -9.89
N LEU A 85 -4.03 -3.84 -10.28
CA LEU A 85 -3.85 -5.18 -10.83
C LEU A 85 -4.31 -6.26 -9.83
N ILE A 86 -3.91 -6.14 -8.57
CA ILE A 86 -4.29 -7.10 -7.52
C ILE A 86 -5.80 -6.97 -7.22
N GLN A 87 -6.36 -5.75 -7.16
CA GLN A 87 -7.80 -5.55 -6.97
C GLN A 87 -8.64 -6.21 -8.07
N THR A 88 -8.25 -6.05 -9.34
CA THR A 88 -8.90 -6.72 -10.47
C THR A 88 -8.79 -8.24 -10.35
N LYS A 89 -7.60 -8.78 -10.05
CA LYS A 89 -7.38 -10.23 -9.92
C LYS A 89 -8.26 -10.87 -8.83
N HIS A 90 -8.55 -10.13 -7.76
CA HIS A 90 -9.35 -10.59 -6.64
C HIS A 90 -10.83 -10.18 -6.72
N GLY A 91 -11.27 -9.62 -7.85
CA GLY A 91 -12.69 -9.32 -8.08
C GLY A 91 -13.25 -8.22 -7.18
N ILE A 92 -12.42 -7.26 -6.75
CA ILE A 92 -12.91 -6.07 -6.06
C ILE A 92 -13.82 -5.28 -7.02
N PRO A 93 -14.96 -4.74 -6.57
CA PRO A 93 -15.80 -3.89 -7.42
C PRO A 93 -15.03 -2.66 -7.92
N ILE A 94 -15.27 -2.26 -9.17
CA ILE A 94 -14.51 -1.19 -9.85
C ILE A 94 -14.58 0.14 -9.09
N GLU A 95 -15.70 0.43 -8.45
CA GLU A 95 -15.95 1.61 -7.62
C GLU A 95 -15.11 1.65 -6.33
N GLN A 96 -14.54 0.52 -5.94
CA GLN A 96 -13.62 0.40 -4.79
C GLN A 96 -12.15 0.29 -5.22
N HIS A 97 -11.87 0.38 -6.52
CA HIS A 97 -10.49 0.37 -7.01
C HIS A 97 -9.76 1.67 -6.67
N VAL A 98 -8.45 1.58 -6.52
CA VAL A 98 -7.60 2.77 -6.52
C VAL A 98 -7.78 3.52 -7.85
N ILE A 99 -7.80 4.85 -7.76
CA ILE A 99 -7.88 5.70 -8.95
C ILE A 99 -6.47 5.83 -9.52
N LEU A 100 -6.33 5.49 -10.80
CA LEU A 100 -5.13 5.76 -11.58
C LEU A 100 -5.39 6.99 -12.43
N HIS A 101 -4.73 8.10 -12.09
CA HIS A 101 -4.69 9.27 -12.96
C HIS A 101 -3.71 9.03 -14.12
N THR A 102 -3.95 9.69 -15.24
CA THR A 102 -3.01 9.74 -16.37
C THR A 102 -1.71 10.36 -15.87
N LYS A 103 -0.58 9.79 -16.28
CA LYS A 103 0.74 10.31 -15.93
C LYS A 103 1.15 11.39 -16.91
#